data_AF-A0A4U9XUW2-F1
#
_entry.id   AF-A0A4U9XUW2-F1
#
_cell.length_a   1.000
_cell.length_b   1.000
_cell.length_c   1.000
_cell.angle_alpha   90.00
_cell.angle_beta   90.00
_cell.angle_gamma   90.00
#
_symmetry.space_group_name_H-M   'P 1'
#
loop_
_entity.id
_entity.type
_entity.pdbx_description
1 polymer ?
#
loop_
_entity_poly.entity_id
_entity_poly.type
_entity_poly.pdbx_seq_one_letter_code
_entity_poly.pdbx_strand_id
1 'polypeptide(L)'
;MFEELGQIILILIAIGGILLLLYRLFLAATGLLLIGGGLFLAFMEVYGLYLLFTETSLFVSEFQTDGWLSFPTFFVGINILLAGLLVKKLSTMFTRHLA
;
A
#
# COMPACT_ATOMS: atom_id res chain seq x y z
N MET A 1 7.12 3.67 51.16
CA MET A 1 7.38 2.26 50.78
C MET A 1 6.19 1.56 50.13
N PHE A 2 5.05 1.31 50.82
CA PHE A 2 3.89 0.63 50.18
C PHE A 2 3.17 1.50 49.13
N GLU A 3 3.07 2.81 49.34
CA GLU A 3 2.46 3.74 48.37
C GLU A 3 3.27 3.86 47.07
N GLU A 4 4.61 3.89 47.18
CA GLU A 4 5.52 3.94 46.01
C GLU A 4 5.41 2.65 45.18
N LEU A 5 5.32 1.49 45.84
CA LEU A 5 5.08 0.20 45.17
C LEU A 5 3.72 0.17 44.45
N GLY A 6 2.66 0.67 45.10
CA GLY A 6 1.34 0.80 44.50
C GLY A 6 1.34 1.71 43.27
N GLN A 7 2.04 2.84 43.34
CA GLN A 7 2.17 3.78 42.22
C GLN A 7 2.91 3.15 41.03
N ILE A 8 3.99 2.41 41.27
CA ILE A 8 4.72 1.70 40.21
C ILE A 8 3.82 0.68 39.51
N ILE A 9 3.00 -0.07 40.26
CA ILE A 9 2.06 -1.04 39.69
C ILE A 9 1.02 -0.34 38.80
N LEU A 10 0.45 0.78 39.27
CA LEU A 10 -0.52 1.56 38.49
C LEU A 10 0.08 2.12 37.19
N ILE A 11 1.34 2.59 37.24
CA ILE A 11 2.05 3.07 36.05
C ILE A 11 2.26 1.93 35.05
N LEU A 12 2.68 0.74 35.50
CA LEU A 12 2.85 -0.42 34.63
C LEU A 12 1.53 -0.83 33.95
N ILE A 13 0.41 -0.83 34.71
CA ILE A 13 -0.92 -1.11 34.16
C ILE A 13 -1.31 -0.05 33.12
N ALA A 14 -1.09 1.23 33.42
CA ALA A 14 -1.42 2.32 32.49
C ALA A 14 -0.61 2.21 31.18
N ILE A 15 0.70 1.97 31.26
CA ILE A 15 1.56 1.79 30.09
C ILE A 15 1.12 0.56 29.28
N GLY A 16 0.85 -0.56 29.96
CA GLY A 16 0.35 -1.78 29.32
C GLY A 16 -0.98 -1.54 28.58
N GLY A 17 -1.89 -0.78 29.20
CA GLY A 17 -3.15 -0.37 28.59
C GLY A 17 -2.94 0.47 27.33
N ILE A 18 -2.07 1.49 27.39
CA ILE A 18 -1.75 2.33 26.22
C ILE A 18 -1.13 1.51 25.09
N LEU A 19 -0.17 0.64 25.40
CA LEU A 19 0.46 -0.25 24.42
C LEU A 19 -0.54 -1.17 23.74
N LEU A 20 -1.47 -1.75 24.51
CA LEU A 20 -2.52 -2.61 23.96
C LEU A 20 -3.46 -1.83 23.03
N LEU A 21 -3.83 -0.61 23.39
CA LEU A 21 -4.65 0.26 22.54
C LEU A 21 -3.92 0.62 21.23
N LEU A 22 -2.65 1.00 21.31
CA LEU A 22 -1.83 1.30 20.13
C LEU A 22 -1.68 0.10 19.22
N TYR A 23 -1.48 -1.10 19.78
CA TYR A 23 -1.41 -2.33 19.00
C TYR A 23 -2.71 -2.60 18.23
N ARG A 24 -3.87 -2.43 18.87
CA ARG A 24 -5.17 -2.59 18.21
C ARG A 24 -5.39 -1.55 17.11
N LEU A 25 -5.01 -0.30 17.36
CA LEU A 25 -5.11 0.77 16.37
C LEU A 25 -4.20 0.48 15.17
N PHE A 26 -2.96 0.03 15.41
CA PHE A 26 -2.03 -0.38 14.37
C PHE A 26 -2.60 -1.52 13.53
N LEU A 27 -3.20 -2.54 14.16
CA LEU A 27 -3.81 -3.66 13.44
C LEU A 27 -4.99 -3.19 12.56
N ALA A 28 -5.86 -2.33 13.10
CA ALA A 28 -6.98 -1.76 12.36
C ALA A 28 -6.51 -0.88 11.19
N ALA A 29 -5.52 -0.01 11.42
CA ALA A 29 -4.93 0.83 10.39
C ALA A 29 -4.26 0.00 9.29
N THR A 30 -3.59 -1.09 9.64
CA THR A 30 -3.00 -2.02 8.67
C THR A 30 -4.07 -2.67 7.81
N GLY A 31 -5.17 -3.14 8.42
CA GLY A 31 -6.30 -3.69 7.67
C GLY A 31 -6.91 -2.67 6.70
N LEU A 32 -7.12 -1.44 7.17
CA LEU A 32 -7.64 -0.34 6.34
C LEU A 32 -6.68 -0.01 5.19
N LEU A 33 -5.37 0.04 5.46
CA LEU A 33 -4.34 0.30 4.44
C LEU A 33 -4.33 -0.80 3.38
N LEU A 34 -4.44 -2.07 3.77
CA LEU A 34 -4.47 -3.19 2.82
C LEU A 34 -5.72 -3.16 1.93
N ILE A 35 -6.90 -2.93 2.52
CA ILE A 35 -8.17 -2.85 1.77
C ILE A 35 -8.18 -1.61 0.87
N GLY A 36 -7.84 -0.45 1.44
CA GLY A 36 -7.76 0.81 0.70
C GLY A 36 -6.72 0.78 -0.41
N GLY A 37 -5.54 0.21 -0.14
CA GLY A 37 -4.48 0.01 -1.12
C GLY A 37 -4.90 -0.94 -2.24
N GLY A 38 -5.53 -2.07 -1.91
CA GLY A 38 -6.06 -3.01 -2.91
C GLY A 38 -7.14 -2.38 -3.80
N LEU A 39 -8.09 -1.65 -3.21
CA LEU A 39 -9.13 -0.95 -3.95
C LEU A 39 -8.56 0.19 -4.80
N PHE A 40 -7.60 0.95 -4.27
CA PHE A 40 -6.88 1.97 -5.01
C PHE A 40 -6.18 1.38 -6.22
N LEU A 41 -5.46 0.26 -6.07
CA LEU A 41 -4.84 -0.44 -7.19
C LEU A 41 -5.87 -0.89 -8.23
N ALA A 42 -6.98 -1.51 -7.81
CA ALA A 42 -8.03 -1.93 -8.73
C ALA A 42 -8.64 -0.74 -9.50
N PHE A 43 -8.91 0.38 -8.81
CA PHE A 43 -9.40 1.61 -9.41
C PHE A 43 -8.39 2.18 -10.42
N MET A 44 -7.12 2.29 -10.03
CA MET A 44 -6.03 2.77 -10.89
C MET A 44 -5.96 1.97 -12.19
N GLU A 45 -6.06 0.64 -12.12
CA GLU A 45 -6.01 -0.21 -13.30
C GLU A 45 -7.23 0.00 -14.20
N VAL A 46 -8.45 -0.07 -13.65
CA VAL A 46 -9.68 0.08 -14.46
C VAL A 46 -9.75 1.45 -15.12
N TYR A 47 -9.51 2.51 -14.35
CA TYR A 47 -9.57 3.88 -14.86
C TYR A 47 -8.40 4.20 -15.79
N GLY A 48 -7.20 3.69 -15.49
CA GLY A 48 -6.03 3.87 -16.35
C GLY A 48 -6.16 3.17 -17.69
N LEU A 49 -6.72 1.96 -17.74
CA LEU A 49 -7.03 1.29 -19.00
C LEU A 49 -8.13 2.03 -19.77
N TYR A 50 -9.16 2.54 -19.08
CA TYR A 50 -10.20 3.37 -19.71
C TYR A 50 -9.58 4.60 -20.37
N LEU A 51 -8.74 5.36 -19.65
CA LEU A 51 -8.05 6.52 -20.20
C LEU A 51 -7.12 6.14 -21.36
N LEU A 52 -6.34 5.06 -21.22
CA LEU A 52 -5.36 4.65 -22.22
C LEU A 52 -6.00 4.17 -23.52
N PHE A 53 -7.16 3.50 -23.46
CA PHE A 53 -7.78 2.91 -24.66
C PHE A 53 -8.96 3.70 -25.20
N THR A 54 -9.68 4.41 -24.33
CA THR A 54 -10.92 5.12 -24.70
C THR A 54 -10.71 6.62 -24.76
N GLU A 55 -10.07 7.20 -23.75
CA GLU A 55 -9.90 8.66 -23.59
C GLU A 55 -8.43 9.09 -23.70
N THR A 56 -7.77 8.67 -24.79
CA THR A 56 -6.32 8.89 -25.00
C THR A 56 -5.92 10.37 -25.01
N SER A 57 -6.79 11.25 -25.51
CA SER A 57 -6.57 12.69 -25.48
C SER A 57 -6.47 13.21 -24.05
N LEU A 58 -7.36 12.76 -23.17
CA LEU A 58 -7.36 13.12 -21.75
C LEU A 58 -6.10 12.57 -21.06
N PHE A 59 -5.76 11.31 -21.31
CA PHE A 59 -4.54 10.67 -20.80
C PHE A 59 -3.27 11.47 -21.13
N VAL A 60 -3.12 11.91 -22.38
CA VAL A 60 -1.94 12.69 -22.80
C VAL A 60 -2.00 14.11 -22.22
N SER A 61 -3.18 14.73 -22.17
CA SER A 61 -3.33 16.09 -21.65
C SER A 61 -3.00 16.18 -20.15
N GLU A 62 -3.43 15.21 -19.35
CA GLU A 62 -3.09 15.14 -17.93
C GLU A 62 -1.58 14.92 -17.72
N PHE A 63 -0.97 14.05 -18.54
CA PHE A 63 0.47 13.84 -18.51
C PHE A 63 1.26 15.12 -18.87
N GLN A 64 0.81 15.90 -19.84
CA GLN A 64 1.48 17.14 -20.23
C GLN A 64 1.30 18.26 -19.19
N THR A 65 0.16 18.29 -18.49
CA THR A 65 -0.18 19.33 -17.52
C THR A 65 0.50 19.09 -16.18
N ASP A 66 0.36 17.87 -15.65
CA ASP A 66 0.78 17.54 -14.28
C ASP A 66 2.08 16.70 -14.24
N GLY A 67 2.56 16.25 -15.40
CA GLY A 67 3.85 15.57 -15.54
C GLY A 67 3.97 14.34 -14.64
N TRP A 68 4.95 14.38 -13.74
CA TRP A 68 5.27 13.28 -12.83
C TRP A 68 4.20 13.01 -11.76
N LEU A 69 3.38 14.01 -11.42
CA LEU A 69 2.30 13.86 -10.44
C LEU A 69 0.95 13.57 -11.10
N SER A 70 0.92 13.38 -12.41
CA SER A 70 -0.28 13.04 -13.16
C SER A 70 -0.72 11.60 -12.90
N PHE A 71 -2.04 11.36 -12.95
CA PHE A 71 -2.61 10.02 -12.86
C PHE A 71 -2.01 9.03 -13.89
N PRO A 72 -1.87 9.39 -15.19
CA PRO A 72 -1.19 8.57 -16.20
C PRO A 72 0.20 8.09 -15.80
N THR A 73 1.01 8.96 -15.19
CA THR A 73 2.36 8.61 -14.73
C THR A 73 2.31 7.54 -13.63
N PHE A 74 1.42 7.68 -12.65
CA PHE A 74 1.24 6.67 -11.61
C PHE A 74 0.75 5.34 -12.18
N PHE A 75 -0.23 5.37 -13.09
CA PHE A 75 -0.76 4.18 -13.75
C PHE A 75 0.34 3.41 -14.51
N VAL A 76 1.13 4.11 -15.32
CA VAL A 76 2.24 3.51 -16.07
C VAL A 76 3.33 2.99 -15.13
N GLY A 77 3.70 3.76 -14.11
CA GLY A 77 4.72 3.37 -13.13
C GLY A 77 4.36 2.10 -12.36
N ILE A 78 3.11 1.99 -11.89
CA ILE A 78 2.59 0.81 -11.22
C ILE A 78 2.60 -0.39 -12.17
N ASN A 79 2.14 -0.23 -13.41
CA ASN A 79 2.14 -1.31 -14.40
C ASN A 79 3.54 -1.81 -14.75
N ILE A 80 4.53 -0.91 -14.88
CA ILE A 80 5.94 -1.29 -15.09
C ILE A 80 6.47 -2.11 -13.90
N LEU A 81 6.19 -1.67 -12.67
CA LEU A 81 6.58 -2.41 -11.46
C LEU A 81 5.96 -3.81 -11.44
N LEU A 82 4.65 -3.91 -11.69
CA LEU A 82 3.93 -5.19 -11.73
C LEU A 82 4.46 -6.12 -12.82
N ALA A 83 4.72 -5.60 -14.02
CA ALA A 83 5.32 -6.35 -15.12
C ALA A 83 6.71 -6.88 -14.74
N GLY A 84 7.55 -6.05 -14.11
CA GLY A 84 8.87 -6.46 -13.62
C GLY A 84 8.79 -7.59 -12.57
N LEU A 85 7.85 -7.50 -11.63
CA LEU A 85 7.61 -8.55 -10.63
C LEU A 85 7.14 -9.86 -11.29
N LEU A 86 6.28 -9.76 -12.30
CA LEU A 86 5.77 -10.91 -13.06
C LEU A 86 6.90 -11.61 -13.81
N VAL A 87 7.72 -10.86 -14.55
CA VAL A 87 8.91 -11.39 -15.25
C VAL A 87 9.87 -12.08 -14.28
N LYS A 88 10.17 -11.45 -13.13
CA LYS A 88 11.03 -12.06 -12.09
C LYS A 88 10.45 -13.38 -11.58
N LYS A 89 9.14 -13.42 -11.32
CA LYS A 89 8.45 -14.63 -10.84
C LYS A 89 8.50 -15.75 -11.88
N LEU A 90 8.23 -15.43 -13.15
CA LEU A 90 8.32 -16.39 -14.25
C LEU A 90 9.73 -16.92 -14.41
N SER A 91 10.73 -16.05 -14.46
CA SER A 91 12.14 -16.45 -14.55
C SER A 91 12.52 -17.42 -13.43
N THR A 92 12.15 -17.11 -12.18
CA THR A 92 12.41 -17.99 -11.04
C THR A 92 11.72 -19.36 -11.19
N MET A 93 10.50 -19.39 -11.73
CA MET A 93 9.76 -20.63 -11.98
C MET A 93 10.47 -21.50 -13.01
N PHE A 94 10.91 -20.92 -14.13
CA PHE A 94 11.64 -21.64 -15.18
C PHE A 94 12.96 -22.22 -14.66
N THR A 95 13.75 -21.43 -13.93
CA THR A 95 15.03 -21.91 -13.38
C THR A 95 14.84 -23.06 -12.39
N ARG A 96 13.76 -23.05 -11.60
CA ARG A 96 13.45 -24.16 -10.67
C ARG A 96 13.01 -25.45 -11.36
N HIS A 97 12.45 -25.39 -12.57
CA HIS A 97 12.03 -26.58 -13.31
C HIS A 97 13.13 -27.15 -14.21
N LEU A 98 14.23 -26.41 -14.42
CA LEU A 98 15.37 -26.81 -15.25
C LEU A 98 16.57 -27.33 -14.42
N ALA A 99 16.53 -27.21 -13.10
CA ALA A 99 17.53 -27.71 -12.15
C ALA A 99 17.02 -28.98 -11.46
#